data_AF-A0A919YWQ9-F1
#
_entry.id   AF-A0A919YWQ9-F1
#
_cell.length_a   1.000
_cell.length_b   1.000
_cell.length_c   1.000
_cell.angle_alpha   90.00
_cell.angle_beta   90.00
_cell.angle_gamma   90.00
#
_symmetry.space_group_name_H-M   'P 1'
#
loop_
_entity.id
_entity.type
_entity.pdbx_description
1 polymer ?
#
loop_
_entity_poly.entity_id
_entity_poly.type
_entity_poly.pdbx_seq_one_letter_code
_entity_poly.pdbx_strand_id
1 'polypeptide(L)'
;MGEYSSYRIPDGFNKNTARTLVLVGGREKKALIQSALALVQSNARCEGYVAPGIGHGISLANPDLFNQIIQAWMMDKNLPKEIEPLPI
;
A
#
# COMPACT_ATOMS: atom_id res chain seq x y z
N MET A 1 -3.68 10.60 22.73
CA MET A 1 -3.82 9.16 22.44
C MET A 1 -3.47 8.96 20.97
N GLY A 2 -2.36 8.28 20.66
CA GLY A 2 -1.91 8.11 19.27
C GLY A 2 -2.57 6.92 18.59
N GLU A 3 -2.95 7.08 17.33
CA GLU A 3 -3.71 6.11 16.52
C GLU A 3 -2.92 4.83 16.12
N TYR A 4 -1.80 4.53 16.78
CA TYR A 4 -0.85 3.48 16.36
C TYR A 4 -0.55 2.40 17.41
N SER A 5 -1.19 2.43 18.58
CA SER A 5 -0.72 1.66 19.74
C SER A 5 -0.89 0.13 19.67
N SER A 6 -1.35 -0.45 18.56
CA SER A 6 -1.54 -1.91 18.45
C SER A 6 -1.36 -2.48 17.04
N TYR A 7 -0.59 -1.84 16.15
CA TYR A 7 -0.31 -2.44 14.84
C TYR A 7 0.46 -3.76 15.01
N ARG A 8 -0.14 -4.85 14.52
CA ARG A 8 0.46 -6.19 14.44
C ARG A 8 -0.02 -6.87 13.17
N ILE A 9 0.90 -7.56 12.50
CA ILE A 9 0.56 -8.47 11.41
C ILE A 9 0.08 -9.77 12.05
N PRO A 10 -1.13 -10.26 11.70
CA PRO A 10 -1.68 -11.46 12.31
C PRO A 10 -0.84 -12.70 11.98
N ASP A 11 -0.77 -13.62 12.95
CA ASP A 11 -0.10 -14.90 12.75
C ASP A 11 -0.67 -15.63 11.52
N GLY A 12 0.24 -16.13 10.67
CA GLY A 12 -0.13 -16.84 9.45
C GLY A 12 -0.48 -15.95 8.25
N PHE A 13 -0.39 -14.61 8.35
CA PHE A 13 -0.54 -13.73 7.17
C PHE A 13 0.43 -14.07 6.04
N ASN A 14 1.63 -14.55 6.39
CA ASN A 14 2.62 -15.05 5.43
C ASN A 14 2.15 -16.26 4.61
N LYS A 15 1.12 -16.98 5.07
CA LYS A 15 0.50 -18.12 4.36
C LYS A 15 -0.60 -17.70 3.39
N ASN A 16 -1.03 -16.43 3.41
CA ASN A 16 -2.02 -15.92 2.48
C ASN A 16 -1.48 -16.03 1.04
N THR A 17 -2.28 -16.61 0.15
CA THR A 17 -1.92 -16.80 -1.26
C THR A 17 -2.50 -15.73 -2.18
N ALA A 18 -3.38 -14.86 -1.67
CA ALA A 18 -3.96 -13.78 -2.45
C ALA A 18 -2.90 -12.74 -2.83
N ARG A 19 -2.88 -12.37 -4.11
CA ARG A 19 -2.07 -11.25 -4.60
C ARG A 19 -2.58 -9.97 -3.95
N THR A 20 -1.72 -9.28 -3.22
CA THR A 20 -2.12 -8.17 -2.36
C THR A 20 -1.42 -6.89 -2.78
N LEU A 21 -2.20 -5.85 -3.11
CA LEU A 21 -1.68 -4.51 -3.36
C LEU A 21 -1.62 -3.75 -2.04
N VAL A 22 -0.45 -3.27 -1.67
CA VAL A 22 -0.24 -2.39 -0.52
C VAL A 22 0.05 -0.98 -1.05
N LEU A 23 -0.85 -0.04 -0.79
CA LEU A 23 -0.76 1.33 -1.28
C LEU A 23 -0.71 2.32 -0.12
N VAL A 24 0.31 3.18 -0.09
CA VAL A 24 0.51 4.19 0.96
C VAL A 24 0.75 5.57 0.35
N GLY A 25 0.23 6.61 1.00
CA GLY A 25 0.52 8.00 0.62
C GLY A 25 1.95 8.40 0.99
N GLY A 26 2.65 9.10 0.10
CA GLY A 26 4.02 9.57 0.36
C GLY A 26 4.11 10.67 1.43
N ARG A 27 3.01 11.34 1.77
CA ARG A 27 2.93 12.34 2.86
C ARG A 27 2.43 11.78 4.19
N GLU A 28 2.27 10.46 4.28
CA GLU A 28 1.87 9.78 5.51
C GLU A 28 2.95 9.88 6.59
N LYS A 29 2.55 9.67 7.86
CA LYS A 29 3.52 9.58 8.95
C LYS A 29 4.46 8.40 8.71
N LYS A 30 5.73 8.56 9.06
CA LYS A 30 6.75 7.50 8.91
C LYS A 30 6.29 6.13 9.45
N ALA A 31 5.55 6.10 10.56
CA ALA A 31 5.00 4.87 11.12
C ALA A 31 4.07 4.09 10.16
N LEU A 32 3.27 4.78 9.33
CA LEU A 32 2.42 4.11 8.32
C LEU A 32 3.26 3.54 7.19
N ILE A 33 4.24 4.30 6.72
CA ILE A 33 5.15 3.83 5.67
C ILE A 33 5.89 2.58 6.15
N GLN A 34 6.36 2.57 7.41
CA GLN A 34 6.97 1.39 8.03
C GLN A 34 5.98 0.23 8.21
N SER A 35 4.71 0.51 8.49
CA SER A 35 3.66 -0.53 8.57
C SER A 35 3.38 -1.15 7.18
N ALA A 36 3.37 -0.33 6.12
CA ALA A 36 3.24 -0.80 4.74
C ALA A 36 4.45 -1.66 4.34
N LEU A 37 5.68 -1.24 4.69
CA LEU A 37 6.89 -2.04 4.49
C LEU A 37 6.82 -3.38 5.21
N ALA A 38 6.39 -3.39 6.47
CA ALA A 38 6.22 -4.61 7.23
C ALA A 38 5.24 -5.59 6.56
N LEU A 39 4.13 -5.11 5.98
CA LEU A 39 3.20 -5.95 5.21
C LEU A 39 3.88 -6.57 4.00
N VAL A 40 4.60 -5.76 3.22
CA VAL A 40 5.28 -6.21 1.99
C VAL A 40 6.36 -7.25 2.32
N GLN A 41 7.13 -7.03 3.38
CA GLN A 41 8.18 -7.96 3.81
C GLN A 41 7.63 -9.24 4.45
N SER A 42 6.41 -9.21 4.99
CA SER A 42 5.80 -10.37 5.65
C SER A 42 5.22 -11.42 4.70
N ASN A 43 4.98 -11.08 3.42
CA ASN A 43 4.42 -12.00 2.44
C ASN A 43 4.88 -11.65 1.02
N ALA A 44 5.51 -12.61 0.33
CA ALA A 44 6.01 -12.43 -1.05
C ALA A 44 4.91 -12.18 -2.11
N ARG A 45 3.63 -12.34 -1.76
CA ARG A 45 2.47 -12.00 -2.60
C ARG A 45 2.01 -10.56 -2.45
N CYS A 46 2.63 -9.79 -1.55
CA CYS A 46 2.39 -8.37 -1.40
C CYS A 46 3.29 -7.58 -2.33
N GLU A 47 2.70 -6.65 -3.08
CA GLU A 47 3.43 -5.65 -3.84
C GLU A 47 3.11 -4.26 -3.26
N GLY A 48 4.16 -3.53 -2.86
CA GLY A 48 4.03 -2.23 -2.21
C GLY A 48 4.28 -1.08 -3.17
N TYR A 49 3.42 -0.06 -3.11
CA TYR A 49 3.59 1.18 -3.86
C TYR A 49 3.31 2.41 -2.98
N VAL A 50 4.05 3.48 -3.25
CA VAL A 50 3.84 4.81 -2.67
C VAL A 50 3.25 5.73 -3.72
N ALA A 51 2.26 6.53 -3.31
CA ALA A 51 1.73 7.63 -4.12
C ALA A 51 2.36 8.96 -3.67
N PRO A 52 3.38 9.48 -4.37
CA PRO A 52 4.07 10.70 -3.99
C PRO A 52 3.09 11.88 -3.90
N GLY A 53 3.30 12.75 -2.90
CA GLY A 53 2.45 13.94 -2.74
C GLY A 53 1.02 13.65 -2.26
N ILE A 54 0.60 12.40 -2.03
CA ILE A 54 -0.70 12.06 -1.43
C ILE A 54 -0.51 11.71 0.05
N GLY A 55 -1.40 12.22 0.91
CA GLY A 55 -1.45 11.89 2.34
C GLY A 55 -2.46 10.76 2.60
N HIS A 56 -3.31 10.94 3.61
CA HIS A 56 -4.33 9.95 3.97
C HIS A 56 -5.41 9.85 2.88
N GLY A 57 -5.82 8.62 2.58
CA GLY A 57 -7.00 8.34 1.77
C GLY A 57 -6.86 8.72 0.30
N ILE A 58 -6.00 8.01 -0.45
CA ILE A 58 -5.84 8.20 -1.91
C ILE A 58 -7.16 8.14 -2.69
N SER A 59 -8.09 7.28 -2.27
CA SER A 59 -9.42 7.17 -2.87
C SER A 59 -10.25 8.46 -2.79
N LEU A 60 -9.98 9.33 -1.82
CA LEU A 60 -10.63 10.63 -1.66
C LEU A 60 -9.77 11.78 -2.20
N ALA A 61 -8.45 11.69 -2.00
CA ALA A 61 -7.52 12.75 -2.41
C ALA A 61 -7.35 12.81 -3.94
N ASN A 62 -7.39 11.67 -4.62
CA ASN A 62 -7.32 11.57 -6.07
C ASN A 62 -8.09 10.33 -6.56
N PRO A 63 -9.42 10.41 -6.66
CA PRO A 63 -10.27 9.27 -7.02
C PRO A 63 -9.95 8.71 -8.41
N ASP A 64 -9.60 9.56 -9.37
CA ASP A 64 -9.22 9.14 -10.72
C ASP A 64 -7.96 8.27 -10.72
N LEU A 65 -6.91 8.72 -10.03
CA LEU A 65 -5.69 7.94 -9.89
C LEU A 65 -5.95 6.62 -9.15
N PHE A 66 -6.72 6.67 -8.06
CA PHE A 66 -7.09 5.47 -7.30
C PHE A 66 -7.81 4.44 -8.18
N ASN A 67 -8.82 4.87 -8.95
CA ASN A 67 -9.57 3.99 -9.83
C ASN A 67 -8.68 3.39 -10.92
N GLN A 68 -7.76 4.16 -11.50
CA GLN A 68 -6.78 3.66 -12.47
C GLN A 68 -5.86 2.60 -11.86
N ILE A 69 -5.37 2.82 -10.64
CA ILE A 69 -4.53 1.84 -9.91
C ILE A 69 -5.30 0.53 -9.72
N ILE A 70 -6.52 0.59 -9.19
CA ILE A 70 -7.33 -0.61 -8.92
C ILE A 70 -7.67 -1.34 -10.23
N GLN A 71 -8.06 -0.62 -11.27
CA GLN A 71 -8.37 -1.22 -12.57
C GLN A 71 -7.14 -1.89 -13.19
N ALA A 72 -5.98 -1.24 -13.15
CA ALA A 72 -4.73 -1.81 -13.66
C ALA A 72 -4.33 -3.06 -12.86
N TRP A 73 -4.40 -3.00 -11.54
CA TRP A 73 -4.10 -4.13 -10.65
C TRP A 73 -5.01 -5.34 -10.90
N MET A 74 -6.33 -5.13 -10.98
CA MET A 74 -7.30 -6.20 -11.21
C MET A 74 -7.15 -6.83 -12.60
N MET A 75 -6.72 -6.06 -13.59
CA MET A 75 -6.56 -6.49 -14.98
C MET A 75 -5.15 -6.98 -15.31
N ASP A 76 -4.26 -7.07 -14.32
CA ASP A 76 -2.84 -7.41 -14.49
C ASP A 76 -2.12 -6.55 -15.53
N LYS A 77 -2.42 -5.24 -15.53
CA LYS A 77 -1.81 -4.24 -16.41
C LYS A 77 -0.75 -3.43 -15.67
N ASN A 78 0.06 -2.72 -16.44
CA ASN A 78 1.02 -1.75 -15.91
C ASN A 78 0.29 -0.72 -15.03
N LEU A 79 0.81 -0.52 -13.82
CA LEU A 79 0.30 0.49 -12.91
C LEU A 79 0.63 1.91 -13.40
N PRO A 80 -0.12 2.94 -12.97
CA PRO A 80 0.14 4.33 -13.31
C PRO A 80 1.56 4.77 -12.91
N LYS A 81 2.16 5.68 -13.68
CA LYS A 81 3.53 6.16 -13.42
C LYS A 81 3.60 7.11 -12.23
N GLU A 82 2.45 7.60 -11.79
CA GLU A 82 2.30 8.47 -10.62
C GLU A 82 2.45 7.74 -9.29
N ILE A 83 2.60 6.41 -9.30
CA ILE A 83 2.98 5.63 -8.12
C ILE A 83 4.33 4.97 -8.31
N GLU A 84 5.09 4.89 -7.23
CA GLU A 84 6.45 4.35 -7.22
C GLU A 84 6.48 3.07 -6.38
N PRO A 85 7.31 2.07 -6.71
CA PRO A 85 7.50 0.92 -5.85
C PRO A 85 7.98 1.36 -4.46
N LEU A 86 7.41 0.75 -3.43
CA LEU A 86 7.81 1.02 -2.05
C LEU A 86 9.26 0.51 -1.86
N PRO A 87 10.20 1.34 -1.37
CA PRO A 87 11.60 0.93 -1.23
C PRO A 87 11.74 -0.09 -0.11
N ILE A 88 11.94 -1.35 -0.49
CA ILE A 88 12.12 -2.51 0.41
C ILE A 88 13.53 -2.60 0.98
#